data_AF-A0A3M1HAL9-F1
#
_entry.id   AF-A0A3M1HAL9-F1
#
_cell.length_a   1.000
_cell.length_b   1.000
_cell.length_c   1.000
_cell.angle_alpha   90.00
_cell.angle_beta   90.00
_cell.angle_gamma   90.00
#
_symmetry.space_group_name_H-M   'P 1'
#
loop_
_entity.id
_entity.type
_entity.pdbx_description
1 polymer ?
#
loop_
_entity_poly.entity_id
_entity_poly.type
_entity_poly.pdbx_seq_one_letter_code
_entity_poly.pdbx_strand_id
1 'polypeptide(L)'
;MVTISYKQKQMRNAPKQITQQLGDIVRQAKTIKGIYSLILVNPFDQEHHQILCIIEDNNKVAEKKALELSSSFCTAKTIFWSHFWLHLNNKNAIVLEYLRKGAILFDNGYASPLQELLFQGKLRPSKEATWNEMLASQEAMKRANNHIKQAVVDLYWCMVDCAHALLATLGEVAPSPKNMKTLLNEKVVKRNLLRKEHVDNFEEVFLVAKRIDHGEVFELSGRDYEELEKKAQHFLTDVKELIKELSKIS
;
A
#
# COMPACT_ATOMS: atom_id res chain seq x y z
N MET A 1 13.65 7.41 -23.87
CA MET A 1 12.43 7.72 -24.62
C MET A 1 12.47 9.19 -25.03
N VAL A 2 12.15 9.46 -26.28
CA VAL A 2 12.13 10.80 -26.86
C VAL A 2 10.76 11.00 -27.51
N THR A 3 10.03 12.03 -27.10
CA THR A 3 8.75 12.38 -27.71
C THR A 3 8.95 13.53 -28.71
N ILE A 4 9.03 13.26 -30.01
CA ILE A 4 9.21 14.32 -31.02
C ILE A 4 7.85 14.78 -31.51
N SER A 5 7.55 16.08 -31.40
CA SER A 5 6.28 16.66 -31.88
C SER A 5 6.54 17.81 -32.87
N TYR A 6 5.84 17.81 -34.00
CA TYR A 6 5.93 18.84 -35.05
C TYR A 6 4.53 19.26 -35.54
N LYS A 7 4.21 20.55 -35.71
CA LYS A 7 2.84 20.97 -36.09
C LYS A 7 2.46 20.53 -37.52
N GLN A 8 1.19 20.16 -37.75
CA GLN A 8 0.66 19.72 -39.06
C GLN A 8 0.96 20.69 -40.22
N LYS A 9 0.93 22.01 -39.97
CA LYS A 9 1.28 23.05 -40.97
C LYS A 9 2.78 23.07 -41.35
N GLN A 10 3.64 22.34 -40.64
CA GLN A 10 5.10 22.37 -40.79
C GLN A 10 5.68 21.06 -41.36
N MET A 11 4.85 20.11 -41.80
CA MET A 11 5.32 18.79 -42.28
C MET A 11 6.33 18.85 -43.43
N ARG A 12 6.23 19.85 -44.34
CA ARG A 12 7.23 20.03 -45.41
C ARG A 12 8.62 20.44 -44.89
N ASN A 13 8.70 21.07 -43.71
CA ASN A 13 9.94 21.48 -43.05
C ASN A 13 10.32 20.55 -41.88
N ALA A 14 9.54 19.49 -41.64
CA ALA A 14 9.73 18.56 -40.54
C ALA A 14 11.13 17.92 -40.53
N PRO A 15 11.75 17.51 -41.67
CA PRO A 15 13.09 16.92 -41.64
C PRO A 15 14.15 17.82 -40.98
N LYS A 16 14.10 19.14 -41.22
CA LYS A 16 15.03 20.10 -40.61
C LYS A 16 14.79 20.26 -39.11
N GLN A 17 13.53 20.38 -38.70
CA GLN A 17 13.15 20.51 -37.29
C GLN A 17 13.48 19.24 -36.49
N ILE A 18 13.17 18.07 -37.06
CA ILE A 18 13.51 16.76 -36.50
C ILE A 18 15.03 16.65 -36.32
N THR A 19 15.82 17.03 -37.33
CA THR A 19 17.29 16.98 -37.25
C THR A 19 17.84 17.90 -36.16
N GLN A 20 17.28 19.11 -36.01
CA GLN A 20 17.70 20.05 -34.98
C GLN A 20 17.38 19.54 -33.57
N GLN A 21 16.13 19.11 -33.35
CA GLN A 21 15.70 18.54 -32.06
C GLN A 21 16.50 17.29 -31.71
N LEU A 22 16.69 16.36 -32.65
CA LEU A 22 17.53 15.17 -32.46
C LEU A 22 18.98 15.54 -32.14
N GLY A 23 19.54 16.59 -32.76
CA GLY A 23 20.89 17.06 -32.45
C GLY A 23 21.08 17.42 -30.98
N ASP A 24 20.13 18.16 -30.40
CA ASP A 24 20.17 18.56 -28.99
C ASP A 24 19.93 17.37 -28.06
N ILE A 25 18.98 16.50 -28.40
CA ILE A 25 18.69 15.25 -27.66
C ILE A 25 19.90 14.32 -27.64
N VAL A 26 20.63 14.18 -28.76
CA VAL A 26 21.80 13.31 -28.84
C VAL A 26 22.98 13.88 -28.05
N ARG A 27 23.13 15.22 -27.99
CA ARG A 27 24.12 15.84 -27.10
C ARG A 27 23.85 15.50 -25.64
N GLN A 28 22.58 15.54 -25.21
CA GLN A 28 22.18 15.11 -23.86
C GLN A 28 22.36 13.60 -23.66
N ALA A 29 22.07 12.77 -24.66
CA ALA A 29 22.25 11.32 -24.55
C ALA A 29 23.72 10.90 -24.41
N LYS A 30 24.66 11.62 -25.04
CA LYS A 30 26.11 11.33 -24.94
C LYS A 30 26.66 11.47 -23.53
N THR A 31 26.00 12.20 -22.64
CA THR A 31 26.41 12.31 -21.22
C THR A 31 25.98 11.09 -20.39
N ILE A 32 25.05 10.28 -20.90
CA ILE A 32 24.50 9.11 -20.23
C ILE A 32 25.14 7.85 -20.81
N LYS A 33 25.97 7.17 -20.02
CA LYS A 33 26.58 5.89 -20.42
C LYS A 33 25.53 4.77 -20.48
N GLY A 34 25.56 3.95 -21.54
CA GLY A 34 24.76 2.71 -21.61
C GLY A 34 23.38 2.81 -22.27
N ILE A 35 23.13 3.78 -23.14
CA ILE A 35 21.89 3.83 -23.93
C ILE A 35 22.06 3.06 -25.24
N TYR A 36 21.37 1.92 -25.37
CA TYR A 36 21.49 1.02 -26.54
C TYR A 36 20.33 1.12 -27.55
N SER A 37 19.21 1.74 -27.16
CA SER A 37 18.04 1.88 -28.04
C SER A 37 17.33 3.23 -27.86
N LEU A 38 16.91 3.84 -28.95
CA LEU A 38 16.12 5.07 -28.98
C LEU A 38 14.70 4.79 -29.45
N ILE A 39 13.71 5.20 -28.66
CA ILE A 39 12.31 5.21 -29.09
C ILE A 39 11.88 6.64 -29.33
N LEU A 40 11.43 6.87 -30.55
CA LEU A 40 10.79 8.10 -30.99
C LEU A 40 9.29 7.88 -30.94
N VAL A 41 8.59 8.68 -30.13
CA VAL A 41 7.14 8.63 -30.06
C VAL A 41 6.58 9.76 -30.92
N ASN A 42 5.84 9.41 -31.97
CA ASN A 42 5.22 10.36 -32.89
C ASN A 42 3.74 10.59 -32.52
N PRO A 43 3.33 11.83 -32.16
CA PRO A 43 1.96 12.13 -31.75
C PRO A 43 0.95 12.25 -32.90
N PHE A 44 1.36 12.14 -34.17
CA PHE A 44 0.45 12.27 -35.33
C PHE A 44 -0.06 10.92 -35.83
N ASP A 45 -1.26 10.57 -35.40
CA ASP A 45 -2.07 9.54 -36.07
C ASP A 45 -3.07 10.23 -37.01
N GLN A 46 -2.91 10.03 -38.32
CA GLN A 46 -3.90 10.47 -39.31
C GLN A 46 -4.26 9.34 -40.26
N GLU A 47 -5.55 9.19 -40.58
CA GLU A 47 -6.05 8.13 -41.47
C GLU A 47 -5.86 8.44 -42.97
N HIS A 48 -5.47 9.67 -43.33
CA HIS A 48 -5.24 10.05 -44.73
C HIS A 48 -3.95 9.43 -45.26
N HIS A 49 -4.09 8.44 -46.17
CA HIS A 49 -3.00 7.66 -46.75
C HIS A 49 -1.83 8.51 -47.30
N GLN A 50 -2.11 9.65 -47.93
CA GLN A 50 -1.08 10.55 -48.47
C GLN A 50 -0.24 11.24 -47.38
N ILE A 51 -0.81 11.46 -46.20
CA ILE A 51 -0.11 12.08 -45.07
C ILE A 51 0.68 11.01 -44.30
N LEU A 52 0.16 9.79 -44.22
CA LEU A 52 0.84 8.64 -43.62
C LEU A 52 2.20 8.35 -44.28
N CYS A 53 2.27 8.32 -45.63
CA CYS A 53 3.55 8.10 -46.31
C CYS A 53 4.60 9.16 -45.96
N ILE A 54 4.21 10.43 -45.86
CA ILE A 54 5.09 11.53 -45.47
C ILE A 54 5.58 11.34 -44.02
N ILE A 55 4.71 10.89 -43.12
CA ILE A 55 5.07 10.63 -41.72
C ILE A 55 6.03 9.43 -41.62
N GLU A 56 5.78 8.35 -42.35
CA GLU A 56 6.65 7.17 -42.38
C GLU A 56 8.04 7.49 -42.92
N ASP A 57 8.13 8.29 -43.99
CA ASP A 57 9.41 8.73 -44.54
C ASP A 57 10.17 9.62 -43.55
N ASN A 58 9.48 10.51 -42.85
CA ASN A 58 10.07 11.33 -41.78
C ASN A 58 10.55 10.46 -40.60
N ASN A 59 9.81 9.41 -40.23
CA ASN A 59 10.21 8.47 -39.18
C ASN A 59 11.51 7.73 -39.57
N LYS A 60 11.61 7.24 -40.81
CA LYS A 60 12.84 6.59 -41.32
C LYS A 60 14.04 7.54 -41.30
N VAL A 61 13.83 8.80 -41.70
CA VAL A 61 14.87 9.83 -41.64
C VAL A 61 15.31 10.07 -40.20
N ALA A 62 14.36 10.15 -39.25
CA ALA A 62 14.65 10.35 -37.84
C ALA A 62 15.46 9.19 -37.23
N GLU A 63 15.08 7.94 -37.54
CA GLU A 63 15.78 6.73 -37.10
C GLU A 63 17.21 6.68 -37.63
N LYS A 64 17.39 6.90 -38.94
CA LYS A 64 18.72 6.94 -39.58
C LYS A 64 19.58 8.03 -38.96
N LYS A 65 19.01 9.23 -38.76
CA LYS A 65 19.75 10.36 -38.18
C LYS A 65 20.15 10.10 -36.74
N ALA A 66 19.28 9.49 -35.93
CA ALA A 66 19.60 9.12 -34.56
C ALA A 66 20.81 8.17 -34.49
N LEU A 67 20.85 7.15 -35.37
CA LEU A 67 21.96 6.21 -35.47
C LEU A 67 23.25 6.88 -35.96
N GLU A 68 23.17 7.81 -36.92
CA GLU A 68 24.33 8.58 -37.40
C GLU A 68 24.91 9.51 -36.31
N LEU A 69 24.07 10.08 -35.44
CA LEU A 69 24.49 11.10 -34.47
C LEU A 69 25.21 10.49 -33.25
N SER A 70 25.02 9.21 -32.96
CA SER A 70 25.69 8.52 -31.86
C SER A 70 25.90 7.03 -32.14
N SER A 71 27.16 6.60 -32.14
CA SER A 71 27.55 5.19 -32.20
C SER A 71 27.14 4.38 -30.97
N SER A 72 26.69 5.04 -29.90
CA SER A 72 26.21 4.37 -28.69
C SER A 72 24.84 3.71 -28.90
N PHE A 73 24.02 4.19 -29.83
CA PHE A 73 22.73 3.57 -30.11
C PHE A 73 22.89 2.40 -31.08
N CYS A 74 22.47 1.21 -30.67
CA CYS A 74 22.44 0.04 -31.54
C CYS A 74 21.16 0.00 -32.39
N THR A 75 20.07 0.59 -31.91
CA THR A 75 18.77 0.60 -32.60
C THR A 75 18.02 1.91 -32.37
N ALA A 76 17.30 2.39 -33.37
CA ALA A 76 16.33 3.48 -33.26
C ALA A 76 15.01 3.01 -33.87
N LYS A 77 13.91 3.20 -33.16
CA LYS A 77 12.56 2.84 -33.64
C LYS A 77 11.57 3.95 -33.34
N THR A 78 10.69 4.19 -34.29
CA THR A 78 9.59 5.14 -34.15
C THR A 78 8.27 4.40 -33.91
N ILE A 79 7.46 4.91 -32.99
CA ILE A 79 6.13 4.39 -32.68
C ILE A 79 5.13 5.53 -32.64
N PHE A 80 3.94 5.31 -33.19
CA PHE A 80 2.83 6.25 -33.05
C PHE A 80 2.28 6.26 -31.63
N TRP A 81 1.78 7.42 -31.19
CA TRP A 81 1.25 7.56 -29.84
C TRP A 81 0.01 6.69 -29.61
N SER A 82 -0.92 6.60 -30.56
CA SER A 82 -2.06 5.67 -30.45
C SER A 82 -1.61 4.23 -30.30
N HIS A 83 -0.61 3.78 -31.08
CA HIS A 83 -0.06 2.43 -30.98
C HIS A 83 0.65 2.21 -29.64
N PHE A 84 1.41 3.19 -29.17
CA PHE A 84 2.03 3.13 -27.85
C PHE A 84 0.98 2.96 -26.75
N TRP A 85 -0.10 3.75 -26.78
CA TRP A 85 -1.23 3.62 -25.87
C TRP A 85 -1.95 2.28 -25.99
N LEU A 86 -2.20 1.81 -27.22
CA LEU A 86 -2.84 0.53 -27.45
C LEU A 86 -1.98 -0.61 -26.87
N HIS A 87 -0.66 -0.56 -27.07
CA HIS A 87 0.25 -1.52 -26.46
C HIS A 87 0.30 -1.40 -24.94
N LEU A 88 0.24 -0.20 -24.37
CA LEU A 88 0.17 0.00 -22.93
C LEU A 88 -1.13 -0.57 -22.34
N ASN A 89 -2.26 -0.28 -22.98
CA ASN A 89 -3.59 -0.79 -22.60
C ASN A 89 -3.67 -2.32 -22.75
N ASN A 90 -3.05 -2.87 -23.80
CA ASN A 90 -2.90 -4.30 -24.03
C ASN A 90 -1.77 -4.92 -23.20
N LYS A 91 -1.14 -4.15 -22.30
CA LYS A 91 -0.18 -4.64 -21.31
C LYS A 91 1.04 -5.31 -21.93
N ASN A 92 1.49 -4.77 -23.06
CA ASN A 92 2.63 -5.30 -23.77
C ASN A 92 3.91 -5.18 -22.91
N ALA A 93 4.53 -6.32 -22.60
CA ALA A 93 5.70 -6.39 -21.73
C ALA A 93 6.88 -5.54 -22.22
N ILE A 94 7.04 -5.40 -23.55
CA ILE A 94 8.12 -4.61 -24.15
C ILE A 94 7.92 -3.12 -23.86
N VAL A 95 6.70 -2.60 -24.02
CA VAL A 95 6.39 -1.19 -23.73
C VAL A 95 6.57 -0.88 -22.24
N LEU A 96 6.14 -1.78 -21.36
CA LEU A 96 6.37 -1.63 -19.92
C LEU A 96 7.86 -1.65 -19.58
N GLU A 97 8.66 -2.50 -20.23
CA GLU A 97 10.11 -2.54 -20.03
C GLU A 97 10.80 -1.26 -20.52
N TYR A 98 10.33 -0.67 -21.62
CA TYR A 98 10.81 0.61 -22.09
C TYR A 98 10.48 1.75 -21.14
N LEU A 99 9.28 1.78 -20.54
CA LEU A 99 8.96 2.74 -19.48
C LEU A 99 9.81 2.49 -18.24
N ARG A 100 10.11 1.23 -17.89
CA ARG A 100 10.88 0.87 -16.69
C ARG A 100 12.36 1.27 -16.79
N LYS A 101 13.00 0.96 -17.92
CA LYS A 101 14.45 1.15 -18.12
C LYS A 101 14.79 2.38 -18.94
N GLY A 102 13.82 2.97 -19.61
CA GLY A 102 14.05 4.10 -20.51
C GLY A 102 14.33 5.39 -19.75
N ALA A 103 15.47 6.01 -20.04
CA ALA A 103 15.72 7.40 -19.66
C ALA A 103 14.93 8.32 -20.58
N ILE A 104 14.10 9.21 -20.02
CA ILE A 104 13.40 10.23 -20.80
C ILE A 104 14.41 11.32 -21.16
N LEU A 105 14.70 11.48 -22.45
CA LEU A 105 15.63 12.51 -22.94
C LEU A 105 14.89 13.79 -23.32
N PHE A 106 13.67 13.66 -23.82
CA PHE A 106 12.78 14.77 -24.13
C PHE A 106 11.33 14.31 -24.07
N ASP A 107 10.49 15.05 -23.36
CA ASP A 107 9.07 14.75 -23.20
C ASP A 107 8.25 16.04 -23.08
N ASN A 108 7.08 16.04 -23.69
CA ASN A 108 6.11 17.15 -23.60
C ASN A 108 5.02 16.87 -22.54
N GLY A 109 5.34 16.07 -21.52
CA GLY A 109 4.44 15.73 -20.41
C GLY A 109 3.62 14.45 -20.60
N TYR A 110 4.05 13.56 -21.49
CA TYR A 110 3.34 12.32 -21.82
C TYR A 110 4.01 11.08 -21.22
N ALA A 111 5.34 10.98 -21.38
CA ALA A 111 6.16 9.87 -20.92
C ALA A 111 6.33 9.84 -19.41
N SER A 112 6.64 11.01 -18.83
CA SER A 112 7.03 11.13 -17.42
C SER A 112 5.91 10.68 -16.47
N PRO A 113 4.64 11.10 -16.65
CA PRO A 113 3.56 10.63 -15.77
C PRO A 113 3.34 9.12 -15.87
N LEU A 114 3.50 8.53 -17.07
CA LEU A 114 3.35 7.09 -17.25
C LEU A 114 4.45 6.28 -16.57
N GLN A 115 5.69 6.78 -16.63
CA GLN A 115 6.81 6.17 -15.92
C GLN A 115 6.61 6.25 -14.40
N GLU A 116 6.13 7.39 -13.90
CA GLU A 116 5.78 7.55 -12.47
C GLU A 116 4.66 6.58 -12.04
N LEU A 117 3.58 6.48 -12.83
CA LEU A 117 2.49 5.54 -12.58
C LEU A 117 2.98 4.08 -12.61
N LEU A 118 3.95 3.74 -13.46
CA LEU A 118 4.57 2.42 -13.48
C LEU A 118 5.32 2.15 -12.17
N PHE A 119 6.17 3.08 -11.73
CA PHE A 119 6.96 2.91 -10.50
C PHE A 119 6.09 2.88 -9.24
N GLN A 120 4.98 3.62 -9.23
CA GLN A 120 3.95 3.53 -8.19
C GLN A 120 3.13 2.23 -8.26
N GLY A 121 3.39 1.34 -9.23
CA GLY A 121 2.64 0.10 -9.44
C GLY A 121 1.16 0.31 -9.77
N LYS A 122 0.81 1.45 -10.38
CA LYS A 122 -0.57 1.77 -10.79
C LYS A 122 -0.91 1.17 -12.15
N LEU A 123 0.09 0.92 -13.00
CA LEU A 123 -0.08 0.23 -14.28
C LEU A 123 -0.10 -1.29 -14.08
N ARG A 124 -1.21 -1.96 -14.39
CA ARG A 124 -1.41 -3.39 -14.19
C ARG A 124 -1.50 -4.16 -15.51
N PRO A 125 -0.97 -5.40 -15.61
CA PRO A 125 -0.08 -6.09 -14.68
C PRO A 125 1.36 -5.66 -14.92
N SER A 126 2.00 -5.09 -13.91
CA SER A 126 3.44 -4.80 -13.90
C SER A 126 4.06 -5.46 -12.67
N LYS A 127 5.38 -5.65 -12.69
CA LYS A 127 6.11 -6.23 -11.54
C LYS A 127 5.93 -5.36 -10.29
N GLU A 128 5.91 -4.05 -10.48
CA GLU A 128 5.69 -3.04 -9.46
C GLU A 128 4.29 -3.17 -8.85
N ALA A 129 3.27 -3.32 -9.69
CA ALA A 129 1.91 -3.53 -9.23
C ALA A 129 1.76 -4.84 -8.44
N THR A 130 2.35 -5.93 -8.93
CA THR A 130 2.34 -7.23 -8.24
C THR A 130 3.04 -7.17 -6.88
N TRP A 131 4.17 -6.46 -6.80
CA TRP A 131 4.87 -6.27 -5.52
C TRP A 131 4.04 -5.45 -4.54
N ASN A 132 3.38 -4.39 -5.01
CA ASN A 132 2.48 -3.59 -4.17
C ASN A 132 1.29 -4.42 -3.65
N GLU A 133 0.74 -5.32 -4.45
CA GLU A 133 -0.32 -6.24 -4.01
C GLU A 133 0.18 -7.25 -2.97
N MET A 134 1.40 -7.77 -3.15
CA MET A 134 2.05 -8.65 -2.17
C MET A 134 2.30 -7.92 -0.85
N LEU A 135 2.82 -6.70 -0.89
CA LEU A 135 2.98 -5.85 0.30
C LEU A 135 1.64 -5.59 0.98
N ALA A 136 0.59 -5.25 0.21
CA ALA A 136 -0.75 -5.04 0.75
C ALA A 136 -1.29 -6.29 1.46
N SER A 137 -0.98 -7.48 0.94
CA SER A 137 -1.34 -8.77 1.54
C SER A 137 -0.60 -9.01 2.86
N GLN A 138 0.70 -8.69 2.93
CA GLN A 138 1.47 -8.76 4.18
C GLN A 138 0.95 -7.78 5.24
N GLU A 139 0.60 -6.56 4.83
CA GLU A 139 -0.02 -5.57 5.73
C GLU A 139 -1.41 -6.02 6.19
N ALA A 140 -2.17 -6.74 5.36
CA ALA A 140 -3.44 -7.34 5.78
C ALA A 140 -3.24 -8.38 6.90
N MET A 141 -2.20 -9.22 6.81
CA MET A 141 -1.85 -10.15 7.88
C MET A 141 -1.46 -9.45 9.18
N LYS A 142 -0.66 -8.38 9.10
CA LYS A 142 -0.31 -7.58 10.29
C LYS A 142 -1.55 -6.94 10.94
N ARG A 143 -2.48 -6.42 10.12
CA ARG A 143 -3.76 -5.87 10.62
C ARG A 143 -4.59 -6.94 11.33
N ALA A 144 -4.68 -8.15 10.78
CA ALA A 144 -5.38 -9.26 11.43
C ALA A 144 -4.79 -9.57 12.82
N ASN A 145 -3.46 -9.64 12.95
CA ASN A 145 -2.80 -9.83 14.25
C ASN A 145 -3.07 -8.66 15.23
N ASN A 146 -3.10 -7.43 14.73
CA ASN A 146 -3.43 -6.26 15.56
C ASN A 146 -4.90 -6.28 16.03
N HIS A 147 -5.83 -6.79 15.21
CA HIS A 147 -7.22 -6.96 15.64
C HIS A 147 -7.36 -7.95 16.78
N ILE A 148 -6.60 -9.05 16.79
CA ILE A 148 -6.58 -10.00 17.91
C ILE A 148 -6.06 -9.32 19.18
N LYS A 149 -4.96 -8.55 19.07
CA LYS A 149 -4.42 -7.79 20.21
C LYS A 149 -5.43 -6.78 20.76
N GLN A 150 -6.09 -6.04 19.87
CA GLN A 150 -7.14 -5.09 20.27
C GLN A 150 -8.31 -5.81 20.95
N ALA A 151 -8.72 -6.96 20.45
CA ALA A 151 -9.79 -7.75 21.06
C ALA A 151 -9.43 -8.18 22.50
N VAL A 152 -8.16 -8.55 22.78
CA VAL A 152 -7.71 -8.83 24.16
C VAL A 152 -7.78 -7.60 25.06
N VAL A 153 -7.43 -6.41 24.54
CA VAL A 153 -7.57 -5.14 25.28
C VAL A 153 -9.05 -4.86 25.59
N ASP A 154 -9.95 -5.15 24.65
CA ASP A 154 -11.40 -4.98 24.86
C ASP A 154 -11.95 -5.98 25.90
N LEU A 155 -11.45 -7.23 25.92
CA LEU A 155 -11.78 -8.20 26.97
C LEU A 155 -11.35 -7.71 28.35
N TYR A 156 -10.15 -7.13 28.46
CA TYR A 156 -9.68 -6.51 29.70
C TYR A 156 -10.62 -5.38 30.17
N TRP A 157 -10.97 -4.44 29.28
CA TRP A 157 -11.87 -3.34 29.64
C TRP A 157 -13.27 -3.83 30.03
N CYS A 158 -13.79 -4.87 29.37
CA CYS A 158 -15.03 -5.52 29.78
C CYS A 158 -14.97 -6.01 31.24
N MET A 159 -13.88 -6.67 31.64
CA MET A 159 -13.71 -7.15 33.02
C MET A 159 -13.55 -6.00 34.01
N VAL A 160 -12.88 -4.90 33.64
CA VAL A 160 -12.76 -3.68 34.47
C VAL A 160 -14.13 -3.07 34.74
N ASP A 161 -14.95 -2.91 33.70
CA ASP A 161 -16.28 -2.33 33.83
C ASP A 161 -17.20 -3.22 34.69
N CYS A 162 -17.10 -4.54 34.54
CA CYS A 162 -17.81 -5.49 35.40
C CYS A 162 -17.39 -5.36 36.88
N ALA A 163 -16.08 -5.25 37.14
CA ALA A 163 -15.56 -5.08 38.49
C ALA A 163 -16.02 -3.74 39.10
N HIS A 164 -16.01 -2.66 38.31
CA HIS A 164 -16.53 -1.35 38.71
C HIS A 164 -18.02 -1.41 39.07
N ALA A 165 -18.84 -2.05 38.22
CA ALA A 165 -20.26 -2.22 38.48
C ALA A 165 -20.52 -3.00 39.77
N LEU A 166 -19.80 -4.11 39.98
CA LEU A 166 -19.93 -4.92 41.19
C LEU A 166 -19.58 -4.13 42.46
N LEU A 167 -18.46 -3.42 42.45
CA LEU A 167 -18.04 -2.60 43.59
C LEU A 167 -19.04 -1.48 43.88
N ALA A 168 -19.57 -0.83 42.83
CA ALA A 168 -20.60 0.18 42.98
C ALA A 168 -21.90 -0.38 43.60
N THR A 169 -22.32 -1.59 43.20
CA THR A 169 -23.47 -2.28 43.82
C THR A 169 -23.23 -2.57 45.31
N LEU A 170 -21.98 -2.79 45.72
CA LEU A 170 -21.60 -2.97 47.11
C LEU A 170 -21.41 -1.65 47.89
N GLY A 171 -21.64 -0.50 47.26
CA GLY A 171 -21.42 0.83 47.84
C GLY A 171 -19.94 1.21 48.00
N GLU A 172 -19.03 0.51 47.32
CA GLU A 172 -17.59 0.75 47.36
C GLU A 172 -17.16 1.62 46.18
N VAL A 173 -16.17 2.49 46.39
CA VAL A 173 -15.60 3.32 45.32
C VAL A 173 -14.59 2.49 44.52
N ALA A 174 -14.81 2.39 43.21
CA ALA A 174 -13.94 1.63 42.33
C ALA A 174 -12.54 2.27 42.21
N PRO A 175 -11.45 1.50 42.35
CA PRO A 175 -10.09 2.01 42.29
C PRO A 175 -9.59 2.03 40.84
N SER A 176 -8.37 2.53 40.63
CA SER A 176 -7.67 2.34 39.35
C SER A 176 -7.47 0.84 39.05
N PRO A 177 -7.43 0.43 37.76
CA PRO A 177 -7.30 -0.99 37.38
C PRO A 177 -6.12 -1.73 38.04
N LYS A 178 -4.98 -1.06 38.23
CA LYS A 178 -3.79 -1.61 38.92
C LYS A 178 -4.08 -2.09 40.36
N ASN A 179 -5.03 -1.47 41.03
CA ASN A 179 -5.40 -1.76 42.41
C ASN A 179 -6.71 -2.58 42.50
N MET A 180 -7.29 -2.95 41.36
CA MET A 180 -8.58 -3.65 41.28
C MET A 180 -8.51 -5.02 41.96
N LYS A 181 -7.44 -5.79 41.68
CA LYS A 181 -7.23 -7.11 42.27
C LYS A 181 -7.27 -7.08 43.80
N THR A 182 -6.57 -6.13 44.39
CA THR A 182 -6.47 -5.99 45.86
C THR A 182 -7.84 -5.74 46.46
N LEU A 183 -8.60 -4.79 45.89
CA LEU A 183 -9.91 -4.44 46.42
C LEU A 183 -10.95 -5.54 46.19
N LEU A 184 -10.96 -6.19 45.02
CA LEU A 184 -11.85 -7.33 44.75
C LEU A 184 -11.59 -8.48 45.74
N ASN A 185 -10.31 -8.78 46.04
CA ASN A 185 -9.99 -9.77 47.06
C ASN A 185 -10.54 -9.37 48.44
N GLU A 186 -10.39 -8.11 48.82
CA GLU A 186 -10.81 -7.62 50.13
C GLU A 186 -12.32 -7.56 50.29
N LYS A 187 -13.04 -7.05 49.30
CA LYS A 187 -14.46 -6.71 49.39
C LYS A 187 -15.38 -7.80 48.86
N VAL A 188 -14.90 -8.64 47.93
CA VAL A 188 -15.72 -9.65 47.26
C VAL A 188 -15.30 -11.06 47.69
N VAL A 189 -14.02 -11.41 47.56
CA VAL A 189 -13.53 -12.77 47.84
C VAL A 189 -13.57 -13.09 49.33
N LYS A 190 -13.07 -12.20 50.21
CA LYS A 190 -13.15 -12.41 51.68
C LYS A 190 -14.58 -12.55 52.20
N ARG A 191 -15.55 -11.95 51.50
CA ARG A 191 -16.98 -12.06 51.81
C ARG A 191 -17.64 -13.29 51.17
N ASN A 192 -16.87 -14.14 50.49
CA ASN A 192 -17.34 -15.32 49.74
C ASN A 192 -18.41 -15.01 48.67
N LEU A 193 -18.41 -13.79 48.13
CA LEU A 193 -19.36 -13.39 47.09
C LEU A 193 -18.93 -13.87 45.69
N LEU A 194 -17.62 -13.98 45.47
CA LEU A 194 -17.03 -14.45 44.22
C LEU A 194 -15.81 -15.31 44.52
N ARG A 195 -15.59 -16.37 43.73
CA ARG A 195 -14.43 -17.24 43.91
C ARG A 195 -13.14 -16.49 43.57
N LYS A 196 -12.07 -16.82 44.29
CA LYS A 196 -10.74 -16.23 44.06
C LYS A 196 -10.26 -16.39 42.61
N GLU A 197 -10.60 -17.51 41.98
CA GLU A 197 -10.27 -17.82 40.58
C GLU A 197 -10.67 -16.69 39.61
N HIS A 198 -11.83 -16.05 39.80
CA HIS A 198 -12.26 -14.93 38.96
C HIS A 198 -11.34 -13.72 39.07
N VAL A 199 -10.83 -13.45 40.27
CA VAL A 199 -9.92 -12.33 40.54
C VAL A 199 -8.51 -12.63 40.02
N ASP A 200 -8.09 -13.89 40.05
CA ASP A 200 -6.82 -14.32 39.45
C ASP A 200 -6.89 -14.30 37.90
N ASN A 201 -8.02 -14.72 37.32
CA ASN A 201 -8.30 -14.60 35.89
C ASN A 201 -8.30 -13.13 35.42
N PHE A 202 -8.89 -12.22 36.21
CA PHE A 202 -8.85 -10.78 35.95
C PHE A 202 -7.40 -10.26 35.86
N GLU A 203 -6.56 -10.63 36.83
CA GLU A 203 -5.17 -10.19 36.88
C GLU A 203 -4.39 -10.69 35.66
N GLU A 204 -4.61 -11.94 35.25
CA GLU A 204 -3.96 -12.50 34.07
C GLU A 204 -4.31 -11.71 32.80
N VAL A 205 -5.60 -11.47 32.55
CA VAL A 205 -6.06 -10.71 31.39
C VAL A 205 -5.51 -9.28 31.42
N PHE A 206 -5.48 -8.63 32.60
CA PHE A 206 -4.86 -7.32 32.79
C PHE A 206 -3.38 -7.30 32.42
N LEU A 207 -2.60 -8.29 32.89
CA LEU A 207 -1.17 -8.37 32.60
C LEU A 207 -0.90 -8.57 31.10
N VAL A 208 -1.70 -9.38 30.42
CA VAL A 208 -1.57 -9.56 28.97
C VAL A 208 -1.91 -8.26 28.23
N ALA A 209 -3.02 -7.61 28.56
CA ALA A 209 -3.42 -6.34 27.94
C ALA A 209 -2.36 -5.26 28.13
N LYS A 210 -1.77 -5.14 29.33
CA LYS A 210 -0.69 -4.18 29.61
C LYS A 210 0.57 -4.46 28.77
N ARG A 211 0.93 -5.73 28.59
CA ARG A 211 2.06 -6.11 27.73
C ARG A 211 1.78 -5.79 26.26
N ILE A 212 0.53 -5.91 25.81
CA ILE A 212 0.10 -5.48 24.48
C ILE A 212 0.28 -3.96 24.31
N ASP A 213 -0.20 -3.17 25.28
CA ASP A 213 -0.09 -1.69 25.26
C ASP A 213 1.36 -1.21 25.23
N HIS A 214 2.26 -1.92 25.92
CA HIS A 214 3.70 -1.61 25.90
C HIS A 214 4.42 -2.08 24.63
N GLY A 215 3.74 -2.79 23.73
CA GLY A 215 4.35 -3.37 22.53
C GLY A 215 5.26 -4.58 22.82
N GLU A 216 5.14 -5.19 24.00
CA GLU A 216 5.94 -6.36 24.41
C GLU A 216 5.38 -7.68 23.84
N VAL A 217 4.18 -7.66 23.26
CA VAL A 217 3.53 -8.82 22.62
C VAL A 217 3.61 -8.68 21.10
N PHE A 218 4.46 -9.50 20.49
CA PHE A 218 4.67 -9.49 19.03
C PHE A 218 3.57 -10.22 18.28
N GLU A 219 3.17 -11.40 18.75
CA GLU A 219 2.09 -12.21 18.20
C GLU A 219 1.32 -12.89 19.33
N LEU A 220 0.00 -13.04 19.15
CA LEU A 220 -0.89 -13.71 20.07
C LEU A 220 -1.69 -14.73 19.25
N SER A 221 -1.66 -16.00 19.64
CA SER A 221 -2.33 -17.03 18.86
C SER A 221 -3.84 -16.98 19.06
N GLY A 222 -4.60 -17.51 18.11
CA GLY A 222 -6.05 -17.62 18.27
C GLY A 222 -6.46 -18.45 19.50
N ARG A 223 -5.62 -19.41 19.91
CA ARG A 223 -5.84 -20.20 21.13
C ARG A 223 -5.65 -19.35 22.39
N ASP A 224 -4.59 -18.54 22.44
CA ASP A 224 -4.36 -17.63 23.57
C ASP A 224 -5.53 -16.67 23.74
N TYR A 225 -6.06 -16.13 22.62
CA TYR A 225 -7.26 -15.30 22.64
C TYR A 225 -8.47 -16.07 23.20
N GLU A 226 -8.75 -17.28 22.71
CA GLU A 226 -9.88 -18.10 23.15
C GLU A 226 -9.82 -18.41 24.66
N GLU A 227 -8.62 -18.64 25.21
CA GLU A 227 -8.44 -18.86 26.64
C GLU A 227 -8.74 -17.60 27.48
N LEU A 228 -8.29 -16.42 27.02
CA LEU A 228 -8.58 -15.14 27.69
C LEU A 228 -10.06 -14.76 27.55
N GLU A 229 -10.67 -15.02 26.41
CA GLU A 229 -12.10 -14.79 26.15
C GLU A 229 -12.97 -15.61 27.11
N LYS A 230 -12.67 -16.90 27.29
CA LYS A 230 -13.40 -17.75 28.25
C LYS A 230 -13.32 -17.21 29.67
N LYS A 231 -12.14 -16.74 30.09
CA LYS A 231 -11.93 -16.14 31.42
C LYS A 231 -12.77 -14.87 31.60
N ALA A 232 -12.75 -13.97 30.62
CA ALA A 232 -13.54 -12.75 30.64
C ALA A 232 -15.05 -13.04 30.61
N GLN A 233 -15.49 -14.00 29.80
CA GLN A 233 -16.89 -14.40 29.68
C GLN A 233 -17.43 -15.02 30.97
N HIS A 234 -16.67 -15.90 31.62
CA HIS A 234 -17.06 -16.47 32.92
C HIS A 234 -17.14 -15.37 33.99
N PHE A 235 -16.17 -14.46 34.02
CA PHE A 235 -16.20 -13.32 34.94
C PHE A 235 -17.44 -12.44 34.74
N LEU A 236 -17.73 -12.06 33.49
CA LEU A 236 -18.92 -11.26 33.15
C LEU A 236 -20.22 -11.95 33.58
N THR A 237 -20.37 -13.24 33.27
CA THR A 237 -21.60 -13.99 33.61
C THR A 237 -21.83 -14.02 35.12
N ASP A 238 -20.83 -14.44 35.89
CA ASP A 238 -20.97 -14.63 37.33
C ASP A 238 -21.15 -13.29 38.06
N VAL A 239 -20.41 -12.25 37.65
CA VAL A 239 -20.58 -10.90 38.21
C VAL A 239 -21.96 -10.34 37.89
N LYS A 240 -22.48 -10.56 36.67
CA LYS A 240 -23.82 -10.11 36.29
C LYS A 240 -24.91 -10.80 37.09
N GLU A 241 -24.76 -12.09 37.39
CA GLU A 241 -25.69 -12.83 38.25
C GLU A 241 -25.62 -12.32 39.69
N LEU A 242 -24.41 -12.17 40.24
CA LEU A 242 -24.20 -11.63 41.58
C LEU A 242 -24.81 -10.24 41.76
N ILE A 243 -24.61 -9.32 40.81
CA ILE A 243 -25.21 -7.98 40.87
C ILE A 243 -26.74 -8.06 40.93
N LYS A 244 -27.36 -8.92 40.12
CA LYS A 244 -28.83 -9.11 40.13
C LYS A 244 -29.34 -9.65 41.45
N GLU A 245 -28.58 -10.54 42.09
CA GLU A 245 -28.95 -11.08 43.40
C GLU A 245 -28.84 -10.00 44.48
N LEU A 246 -27.75 -9.24 44.50
CA LEU A 246 -27.53 -8.15 45.45
C LEU A 246 -28.59 -7.04 45.30
N SER A 247 -28.97 -6.69 44.07
CA SER A 247 -29.95 -5.64 43.80
C SER A 247 -31.39 -6.02 44.14
N LYS A 248 -31.70 -7.30 44.33
CA LYS A 248 -33.03 -7.76 44.78
C LYS A 248 -33.20 -7.66 46.29
N ILE A 249 -32.10 -7.55 47.02
CA ILE A 249 -32.06 -7.56 48.49
C ILE A 249 -32.06 -6.12 49.03
N SER A 250 -31.68 -5.13 48.22
CA SER A 250 -31.76 -3.68 48.50
C SER A 250 -33.14 -3.11 48.22
#